data_AF-X1FTY9-F1
#
_entry.id   AF-X1FTY9-F1
#
_cell.length_a   1.000
_cell.length_b   1.000
_cell.length_c   1.000
_cell.angle_alpha   90.00
_cell.angle_beta   90.00
_cell.angle_gamma   90.00
#
_symmetry.space_group_name_H-M   'P 1'
#
loop_
_entity.id
_entity.type
_entity.pdbx_description
1 polymer ?
#
loop_
_entity_poly.entity_id
_entity_poly.type
_entity_poly.pdbx_seq_one_letter_code
_entity_poly.pdbx_strand_id
1 'polypeptide(L)'
;NRKCQGFAEDYTLLDFLLVGYTGANFTFFTNGYNILPVTKTAWVETDIATECPGAIAAIIEFANNIDEDNTVGARKHGSTDDRRTRASHHFWMVVGLDANQHLDLWDQDWPDPPNAANLIGYITAGVTMYDNGVDISVTADGTYRSRSLAGYLANPIIAFIELESGAVAEDCAIRKNRMCGDIYYDGDGHNFAIVHPNTPDSTLEIKLSNATIHLFLLGIG
;
A
#
# COMPACT_ATOMS: atom_id res chain seq x y z
N ASN A 1 23.49 -12.03 11.48
CA ASN A 1 22.25 -12.34 12.23
C ASN A 1 21.21 -11.26 11.99
N ARG A 2 20.33 -11.42 10.99
CA ARG A 2 19.13 -10.57 10.85
C ARG A 2 18.05 -11.13 11.79
N LYS A 3 17.42 -10.28 12.59
CA LYS A 3 16.38 -10.68 13.56
C LYS A 3 15.15 -9.80 13.31
N CYS A 4 13.97 -10.40 13.28
CA CYS A 4 12.69 -9.71 13.36
C CYS A 4 12.11 -9.98 14.74
N GLN A 5 11.51 -8.98 15.36
CA GLN A 5 10.89 -9.09 16.68
C GLN A 5 9.47 -8.53 16.58
N GLY A 6 8.54 -9.21 17.23
CA GLY A 6 7.15 -8.78 17.37
C GLY A 6 6.70 -9.04 18.80
N PHE A 7 5.72 -8.26 19.25
CA PHE A 7 5.05 -8.46 20.53
C PHE A 7 3.60 -8.87 20.24
N ALA A 8 3.09 -9.82 21.00
CA ALA A 8 1.71 -10.27 20.93
C ALA A 8 1.18 -10.39 22.36
N GLU A 9 0.02 -9.79 22.61
CA GLU A 9 -0.63 -9.84 23.93
C GLU A 9 -1.20 -11.23 24.25
N ASP A 10 -1.64 -11.96 23.21
CA ASP A 10 -2.02 -13.37 23.27
C ASP A 10 -1.35 -14.14 22.12
N TYR A 11 -0.64 -15.22 22.47
CA TYR A 11 0.19 -16.02 21.57
C TYR A 11 -0.55 -17.23 20.99
N THR A 12 -1.83 -17.44 21.31
CA THR A 12 -2.57 -18.63 20.87
C THR A 12 -3.17 -18.52 19.47
N LEU A 13 -3.26 -17.31 18.90
CA LEU A 13 -3.92 -17.05 17.62
C LEU A 13 -3.08 -16.25 16.60
N LEU A 14 -1.80 -15.97 16.88
CA LEU A 14 -0.97 -15.11 16.02
C LEU A 14 0.18 -15.89 15.36
N ASP A 15 0.19 -15.90 14.03
CA ASP A 15 1.29 -16.40 13.22
C ASP A 15 2.10 -15.25 12.60
N PHE A 16 3.44 -15.28 12.75
CA PHE A 16 4.34 -14.38 12.04
C PHE A 16 4.87 -15.07 10.78
N LEU A 17 4.43 -14.59 9.62
CA LEU A 17 4.84 -15.11 8.31
C LEU A 17 5.82 -14.15 7.62
N LEU A 18 7.02 -14.64 7.29
CA LEU A 18 7.94 -13.93 6.41
C LEU A 18 7.56 -14.19 4.95
N VAL A 19 6.89 -13.24 4.32
CA VAL A 19 6.41 -13.34 2.93
C VAL A 19 7.51 -12.99 1.91
N GLY A 20 8.51 -12.20 2.32
CA GLY A 20 9.65 -11.80 1.48
C GLY A 20 10.58 -10.83 2.19
N TYR A 21 11.67 -10.43 1.51
CA TYR A 21 12.57 -9.37 1.96
C TYR A 21 13.08 -8.56 0.77
N THR A 22 13.38 -7.29 1.00
CA THR A 22 13.86 -6.36 -0.04
C THR A 22 15.39 -6.34 -0.14
N GLY A 23 15.88 -5.77 -1.24
CA GLY A 23 17.32 -5.66 -1.54
C GLY A 23 17.89 -4.26 -1.26
N ALA A 24 19.07 -4.00 -1.83
CA ALA A 24 19.85 -2.78 -1.58
C ALA A 24 19.19 -1.47 -2.09
N ASN A 25 18.15 -1.54 -2.93
CA ASN A 25 17.47 -0.37 -3.47
C ASN A 25 16.38 0.19 -2.55
N PHE A 26 16.17 -0.42 -1.38
CA PHE A 26 15.21 -0.01 -0.37
C PHE A 26 15.97 0.55 0.82
N THR A 27 15.64 1.78 1.20
CA THR A 27 16.21 2.44 2.38
C THR A 27 15.10 2.63 3.41
N PHE A 28 15.39 2.30 4.67
CA PHE A 28 14.50 2.56 5.80
C PHE A 28 15.22 3.48 6.78
N PHE A 29 14.51 4.48 7.28
CA PHE A 29 15.05 5.42 8.25
C PHE A 29 15.03 4.83 9.66
N THR A 30 15.87 5.37 10.54
CA THR A 30 15.79 5.03 11.98
C THR A 30 14.53 5.60 12.62
N ASN A 31 14.13 6.81 12.21
CA ASN A 31 12.89 7.47 12.63
C ASN A 31 12.16 7.95 11.37
N GLY A 32 10.83 7.96 11.42
CA GLY A 32 10.02 8.54 10.35
C GLY A 32 10.07 10.07 10.34
N TYR A 33 9.93 10.66 9.15
CA TYR A 33 9.72 12.10 8.98
C TYR A 33 8.23 12.37 8.80
N ASN A 34 7.64 13.26 9.60
CA ASN A 34 6.24 13.63 9.40
C ASN A 34 6.11 14.50 8.13
N ILE A 35 5.43 13.96 7.12
CA ILE A 35 5.18 14.61 5.83
C ILE A 35 3.70 14.99 5.65
N LEU A 36 2.91 14.97 6.73
CA LEU A 36 1.50 15.33 6.68
C LEU A 36 1.32 16.79 6.21
N PRO A 37 0.48 17.05 5.20
CA PRO A 37 0.28 18.41 4.70
C PRO A 37 -0.44 19.28 5.72
N VAL A 38 -0.10 20.57 5.75
CA VAL A 38 -0.77 21.58 6.60
C VAL A 38 -2.17 21.87 6.06
N THR A 39 -2.29 22.03 4.74
CA THR A 39 -3.59 22.21 4.08
C THR A 39 -4.35 20.89 4.09
N LYS A 40 -5.60 20.93 4.55
CA LYS A 40 -6.51 19.78 4.62
C LYS A 40 -7.58 19.87 3.54
N THR A 41 -8.30 18.77 3.32
CA THR A 41 -9.41 18.69 2.35
C THR A 41 -9.02 19.05 0.91
N ALA A 42 -7.76 18.81 0.57
CA ALA A 42 -7.20 19.01 -0.76
C ALA A 42 -6.07 17.99 -1.00
N TRP A 43 -5.82 17.67 -2.27
CA TRP A 43 -4.57 17.00 -2.67
C TRP A 43 -3.46 18.04 -2.61
N VAL A 44 -2.46 17.79 -1.77
CA VAL A 44 -1.36 18.72 -1.52
C VAL A 44 -0.07 18.07 -1.99
N GLU A 45 0.64 18.77 -2.88
CA GLU A 45 2.00 18.41 -3.25
C GLU A 45 2.91 18.48 -2.02
N THR A 46 3.63 17.38 -1.79
CA THR A 46 4.56 17.21 -0.70
C THR A 46 5.94 16.91 -1.26
N ASP A 47 6.88 17.81 -0.99
CA ASP A 47 8.28 17.67 -1.37
C ASP A 47 9.05 16.86 -0.32
N ILE A 48 9.63 15.74 -0.74
CA ILE A 48 10.47 14.86 0.09
C ILE A 48 11.88 14.66 -0.51
N ALA A 49 12.29 15.51 -1.44
CA ALA A 49 13.55 15.36 -2.18
C ALA A 49 14.78 15.40 -1.26
N THR A 50 14.69 16.16 -0.17
CA THR A 50 15.75 16.31 0.83
C THR A 50 16.01 15.00 1.58
N GLU A 51 14.95 14.31 2.00
CA GLU A 51 15.02 13.06 2.77
C GLU A 51 15.28 11.85 1.86
N CYS A 52 14.84 11.91 0.61
CA CYS A 52 14.79 10.74 -0.28
C CYS A 52 15.56 10.93 -1.61
N PRO A 53 16.84 11.34 -1.62
CA PRO A 53 17.59 11.66 -2.83
C PRO A 53 17.60 10.52 -3.85
N GLY A 54 17.11 10.79 -5.07
CA GLY A 54 17.05 9.81 -6.16
C GLY A 54 15.98 8.73 -6.00
N ALA A 55 15.01 8.93 -5.10
CA ALA A 55 13.89 8.01 -4.93
C ALA A 55 12.92 8.03 -6.11
N ILE A 56 12.36 6.86 -6.41
CA ILE A 56 11.28 6.64 -7.37
C ILE A 56 9.96 6.28 -6.68
N ALA A 57 10.01 5.92 -5.40
CA ALA A 57 8.85 5.64 -4.57
C ALA A 57 9.14 5.97 -3.10
N ALA A 58 8.12 6.45 -2.39
CA ALA A 58 8.12 6.64 -0.94
C ALA A 58 7.48 5.43 -0.24
N ILE A 59 7.98 5.12 0.96
CA ILE A 59 7.37 4.16 1.89
C ILE A 59 6.86 4.98 3.08
N ILE A 60 5.55 4.98 3.26
CA ILE A 60 4.86 5.85 4.21
C ILE A 60 4.13 4.96 5.21
N GLU A 61 4.22 5.28 6.48
CA GLU A 61 3.37 4.76 7.54
C GLU A 61 2.33 5.84 7.87
N PHE A 62 1.06 5.51 7.72
CA PHE A 62 0.00 6.33 8.28
C PHE A 62 -0.39 5.75 9.63
N ALA A 63 -0.37 6.60 10.66
CA ALA A 63 -0.81 6.24 11.99
C ALA A 63 -1.58 7.41 12.59
N ASN A 64 -2.75 7.11 13.15
CA ASN A 64 -3.52 8.02 13.98
C ASN A 64 -4.08 7.27 15.20
N ASN A 65 -4.57 8.02 16.16
CA ASN A 65 -5.22 7.47 17.36
C ASN A 65 -6.69 7.92 17.48
N ILE A 66 -7.28 8.39 16.37
CA ILE A 66 -8.63 8.95 16.32
C ILE A 66 -9.60 7.81 16.01
N ASP A 67 -10.61 7.61 16.86
CA ASP A 67 -11.67 6.61 16.68
C ASP A 67 -12.78 7.11 15.73
N GLU A 68 -12.38 7.67 14.57
CA GLU A 68 -13.26 8.23 13.55
C GLU A 68 -12.86 7.77 12.13
N ASP A 69 -13.72 8.05 11.14
CA ASP A 69 -13.57 7.62 9.74
C ASP A 69 -12.37 8.32 9.04
N ASN A 70 -11.16 7.79 9.19
CA ASN A 70 -9.92 8.37 8.63
C ASN A 70 -9.88 8.40 7.10
N THR A 71 -10.38 9.48 6.51
CA THR A 71 -10.30 9.79 5.07
C THR A 71 -8.91 10.34 4.74
N VAL A 72 -8.06 9.50 4.16
CA VAL A 72 -6.67 9.82 3.81
C VAL A 72 -6.34 9.22 2.46
N GLY A 73 -5.40 9.83 1.73
CA GLY A 73 -4.92 9.28 0.46
C GLY A 73 -3.48 9.68 0.17
N ALA A 74 -2.80 8.89 -0.64
CA ALA A 74 -1.47 9.20 -1.14
C ALA A 74 -1.36 8.74 -2.59
N ARG A 75 -0.82 9.59 -3.46
CA ARG A 75 -0.66 9.28 -4.89
C ARG A 75 0.59 9.96 -5.45
N LYS A 76 1.05 9.49 -6.61
CA LYS A 76 2.14 10.17 -7.31
C LYS A 76 1.72 11.60 -7.68
N HIS A 77 2.63 12.56 -7.55
CA HIS A 77 2.33 13.94 -7.92
C HIS A 77 1.91 14.02 -9.40
N GLY A 78 0.82 14.73 -9.67
CA GLY A 78 0.22 14.84 -11.02
C GLY A 78 -0.69 13.68 -11.42
N SER A 79 -0.87 12.67 -10.56
CA SER A 79 -1.88 11.61 -10.74
C SER A 79 -3.29 12.20 -10.78
N THR A 80 -4.16 11.58 -11.59
CA THR A 80 -5.59 11.91 -11.66
C THR A 80 -6.45 11.05 -10.73
N ASP A 81 -5.85 10.11 -10.02
CA ASP A 81 -6.55 9.23 -9.09
C ASP A 81 -7.12 10.01 -7.89
N ASP A 82 -8.41 9.85 -7.60
CA ASP A 82 -9.06 10.46 -6.42
C ASP A 82 -9.50 9.36 -5.44
N ARG A 83 -8.52 8.67 -4.86
CA ARG A 83 -8.73 7.59 -3.88
C ARG A 83 -8.33 8.04 -2.49
N ARG A 84 -9.33 8.23 -1.65
CA ARG A 84 -9.19 8.86 -0.33
C ARG A 84 -10.32 8.44 0.60
N THR A 85 -10.72 7.18 0.55
CA THR A 85 -11.82 6.67 1.37
C THR A 85 -11.37 6.47 2.82
N ARG A 86 -12.27 5.94 3.65
CA ARG A 86 -11.97 5.59 5.04
C ARG A 86 -10.88 4.51 5.08
N ALA A 87 -9.76 4.82 5.71
CA ALA A 87 -8.64 3.94 5.94
C ALA A 87 -8.56 3.46 7.40
N SER A 88 -7.72 2.44 7.62
CA SER A 88 -7.40 1.95 8.96
C SER A 88 -6.66 2.99 9.80
N HIS A 89 -6.66 2.82 11.13
CA HIS A 89 -5.92 3.71 12.04
C HIS A 89 -4.40 3.61 11.88
N HIS A 90 -3.91 2.47 11.38
CA HIS A 90 -2.50 2.20 11.22
C HIS A 90 -2.25 1.31 10.00
N PHE A 91 -1.61 1.85 8.96
CA PHE A 91 -1.29 1.11 7.74
C PHE A 91 -0.07 1.71 7.04
N TRP A 92 0.41 1.01 6.01
CA TRP A 92 1.57 1.43 5.22
C TRP A 92 1.19 1.64 3.77
N MET A 93 1.87 2.56 3.09
CA MET A 93 1.67 2.89 1.68
C MET A 93 3.01 2.85 0.96
N VAL A 94 3.02 2.40 -0.29
CA VAL A 94 4.15 2.56 -1.21
C VAL A 94 3.65 3.30 -2.44
N VAL A 95 4.14 4.51 -2.63
CA VAL A 95 3.60 5.45 -3.62
C VAL A 95 4.71 5.96 -4.52
N GLY A 96 4.45 6.03 -5.83
CA GLY A 96 5.41 6.53 -6.79
C GLY A 96 5.71 8.01 -6.58
N LEU A 97 6.92 8.42 -6.93
CA LEU A 97 7.33 9.82 -6.92
C LEU A 97 7.48 10.35 -8.33
N ASP A 98 7.27 11.65 -8.51
CA ASP A 98 7.61 12.31 -9.78
C ASP A 98 9.13 12.50 -9.95
N ALA A 99 9.55 13.16 -11.03
CA ALA A 99 10.96 13.38 -11.32
C ALA A 99 11.67 14.32 -10.32
N ASN A 100 10.92 15.12 -9.55
CA ASN A 100 11.43 16.00 -8.51
C ASN A 100 11.27 15.40 -7.10
N GLN A 101 10.84 14.13 -7.02
CA GLN A 101 10.62 13.38 -5.77
C GLN A 101 9.45 13.92 -4.96
N HIS A 102 8.40 14.38 -5.65
CA HIS A 102 7.15 14.85 -5.07
C HIS A 102 6.07 13.75 -5.12
N LEU A 103 5.18 13.77 -4.13
CA LEU A 103 3.92 13.04 -4.12
C LEU A 103 2.77 13.97 -3.70
N ASP A 104 1.53 13.55 -3.92
CA ASP A 104 0.38 14.25 -3.34
C ASP A 104 -0.17 13.47 -2.15
N LEU A 105 -0.46 14.17 -1.07
CA LEU A 105 -1.17 13.65 0.09
C LEU A 105 -2.54 14.32 0.22
N TRP A 106 -3.54 13.52 0.58
CA TRP A 106 -4.84 13.98 1.03
C TRP A 106 -5.00 13.64 2.49
N ASP A 107 -5.40 14.62 3.30
CA ASP A 107 -5.86 14.41 4.67
C ASP A 107 -7.12 15.22 4.88
N GLN A 108 -8.10 14.60 5.53
CA GLN A 108 -9.33 15.27 5.94
C GLN A 108 -9.04 16.26 7.09
N ASP A 109 -9.86 17.32 7.20
CA ASP A 109 -9.71 18.30 8.28
C ASP A 109 -10.32 17.73 9.56
N TRP A 110 -9.46 17.23 10.46
CA TRP A 110 -9.85 16.56 11.70
C TRP A 110 -9.71 17.49 12.90
N PRO A 111 -10.67 17.43 13.86
CA PRO A 111 -10.63 18.29 15.04
C PRO A 111 -9.50 17.94 16.02
N ASP A 112 -8.94 16.73 15.96
CA ASP A 112 -7.85 16.27 16.84
C ASP A 112 -6.54 15.97 16.07
N PRO A 113 -5.37 16.48 16.52
CA PRO A 113 -4.19 16.65 15.67
C PRO A 113 -3.15 15.51 15.54
N PRO A 114 -3.26 14.27 16.04
CA PRO A 114 -2.15 13.34 15.89
C PRO A 114 -2.33 12.41 14.67
N ASN A 115 -2.73 12.93 13.52
CA ASN A 115 -2.45 12.23 12.26
C ASN A 115 -0.96 12.37 11.97
N ALA A 116 -0.32 11.26 11.62
CA ALA A 116 1.04 11.26 11.12
C ALA A 116 1.08 10.48 9.82
N ALA A 117 1.41 11.17 8.73
CA ALA A 117 1.93 10.53 7.53
C ALA A 117 3.46 10.50 7.69
N ASN A 118 3.99 9.39 8.17
CA ASN A 118 5.41 9.23 8.44
C ASN A 118 6.11 8.65 7.22
N LEU A 119 7.00 9.40 6.62
CA LEU A 119 7.95 8.89 5.64
C LEU A 119 8.98 8.02 6.36
N ILE A 120 8.88 6.70 6.20
CA ILE A 120 9.72 5.72 6.91
C ILE A 120 10.79 5.08 6.02
N GLY A 121 10.73 5.32 4.71
CA GLY A 121 11.72 4.80 3.77
C GLY A 121 11.42 5.20 2.33
N TYR A 122 12.26 4.72 1.42
CA TYR A 122 12.13 4.98 -0.01
C TYR A 122 12.80 3.91 -0.87
N ILE A 123 12.42 3.89 -2.15
CA ILE A 123 12.93 2.97 -3.17
C ILE A 123 13.64 3.78 -4.25
N THR A 124 14.82 3.36 -4.69
CA THR A 124 15.61 4.06 -5.73
C THR A 124 15.63 3.37 -7.09
N ALA A 125 15.42 2.05 -7.14
CA ALA A 125 15.46 1.26 -8.37
C ALA A 125 14.83 -0.12 -8.21
N GLY A 126 14.64 -0.82 -9.33
CA GLY A 126 14.18 -2.20 -9.37
C GLY A 126 12.66 -2.37 -9.32
N VAL A 127 11.91 -1.26 -9.37
CA VAL A 127 10.45 -1.25 -9.50
C VAL A 127 10.07 -0.18 -10.52
N THR A 128 8.92 -0.35 -11.17
CA THR A 128 8.28 0.64 -12.04
C THR A 128 6.99 1.09 -11.36
N MET A 129 6.87 2.38 -11.07
CA MET A 129 5.67 2.99 -10.49
C MET A 129 4.83 3.64 -11.59
N TYR A 130 3.51 3.48 -11.52
CA TYR A 130 2.58 4.06 -12.49
C TYR A 130 2.15 5.48 -12.10
N ASP A 131 1.80 6.28 -13.10
CA ASP A 131 1.24 7.63 -12.87
C ASP A 131 -0.15 7.58 -12.26
N ASN A 132 -0.96 6.63 -12.73
CA ASN A 132 -2.25 6.28 -12.16
C ASN A 132 -2.29 4.78 -11.89
N GLY A 133 -3.00 4.38 -10.83
CA GLY A 133 -3.23 3.00 -10.48
C GLY A 133 -3.95 2.25 -11.59
N VAL A 134 -3.45 1.05 -11.92
CA VAL A 134 -4.09 0.21 -12.94
C VAL A 134 -5.05 -0.76 -12.27
N ASP A 135 -6.33 -0.74 -12.64
CA ASP A 135 -7.33 -1.65 -12.08
C ASP A 135 -6.99 -3.13 -12.41
N ILE A 136 -6.75 -3.91 -11.36
CA ILE A 136 -6.45 -5.34 -11.41
C ILE A 136 -7.51 -6.19 -10.71
N SER A 137 -8.67 -5.61 -10.41
CA SER A 137 -9.79 -6.28 -9.75
C SER A 137 -10.25 -7.52 -10.54
N VAL A 138 -10.79 -8.48 -9.79
CA VAL A 138 -11.37 -9.70 -10.32
C VAL A 138 -12.87 -9.73 -10.00
N THR A 139 -13.61 -10.66 -10.58
CA THR A 139 -15.01 -10.86 -10.19
C THR A 139 -15.12 -11.18 -8.71
N ALA A 140 -15.96 -10.43 -8.00
CA ALA A 140 -16.27 -10.68 -6.60
C ALA A 140 -17.33 -11.77 -6.46
N ASP A 141 -16.87 -12.97 -6.12
CA ASP A 141 -17.71 -14.15 -5.92
C ASP A 141 -17.27 -15.01 -4.73
N GLY A 142 -16.40 -14.45 -3.86
CA GLY A 142 -15.86 -15.16 -2.72
C GLY A 142 -14.94 -16.34 -3.08
N THR A 143 -14.41 -16.40 -4.30
CA THR A 143 -13.44 -17.43 -4.71
C THR A 143 -12.11 -16.83 -5.13
N TYR A 144 -11.01 -17.57 -4.95
CA TYR A 144 -9.70 -17.15 -5.44
C TYR A 144 -9.68 -17.20 -6.97
N ARG A 145 -9.46 -16.04 -7.59
CA ARG A 145 -9.28 -15.85 -9.02
C ARG A 145 -7.83 -15.50 -9.30
N SER A 146 -7.25 -16.14 -10.32
CA SER A 146 -5.91 -15.78 -10.78
C SER A 146 -5.95 -14.51 -11.61
N ARG A 147 -5.05 -13.57 -11.32
CA ARG A 147 -4.83 -12.34 -12.10
C ARG A 147 -3.43 -12.39 -12.69
N SER A 148 -3.34 -12.25 -14.02
CA SER A 148 -2.07 -12.13 -14.71
C SER A 148 -1.55 -10.70 -14.65
N LEU A 149 -0.25 -10.58 -14.40
CA LEU A 149 0.55 -9.36 -14.44
C LEU A 149 1.55 -9.36 -15.62
N ALA A 150 1.53 -10.39 -16.47
CA ALA A 150 2.50 -10.56 -17.57
C ALA A 150 2.47 -9.42 -18.59
N GLY A 151 1.33 -8.71 -18.72
CA GLY A 151 1.22 -7.52 -19.57
C GLY A 151 1.93 -6.28 -19.01
N TYR A 152 2.33 -6.30 -17.74
CA TYR A 152 2.98 -5.20 -17.04
C TYR A 152 4.49 -5.43 -16.87
N LEU A 153 4.86 -6.61 -16.39
CA LEU A 153 6.25 -7.02 -16.24
C LEU A 153 6.34 -8.54 -16.38
N ALA A 154 7.33 -9.00 -17.15
CA ALA A 154 7.65 -10.42 -17.21
C ALA A 154 8.45 -10.82 -15.96
N ASN A 155 8.01 -11.87 -15.26
CA ASN A 155 8.66 -12.40 -14.06
C ASN A 155 8.71 -11.44 -12.85
N PRO A 156 7.61 -10.76 -12.49
CA PRO A 156 7.62 -9.85 -11.36
C PRO A 156 7.84 -10.63 -10.06
N ILE A 157 8.61 -10.04 -9.15
CA ILE A 157 8.92 -10.55 -7.82
C ILE A 157 8.27 -9.70 -6.71
N ILE A 158 7.80 -8.50 -7.04
CA ILE A 158 7.07 -7.62 -6.11
C ILE A 158 5.98 -6.82 -6.85
N ALA A 159 4.82 -6.68 -6.24
CA ALA A 159 3.75 -5.80 -6.68
C ALA A 159 3.25 -4.96 -5.51
N PHE A 160 3.08 -3.66 -5.74
CA PHE A 160 2.46 -2.71 -4.82
C PHE A 160 1.02 -2.48 -5.27
N ILE A 161 0.07 -2.80 -4.42
CA ILE A 161 -1.35 -2.78 -4.73
C ILE A 161 -2.05 -1.91 -3.70
N GLU A 162 -2.86 -0.97 -4.17
CA GLU A 162 -3.80 -0.22 -3.36
C GLU A 162 -5.17 -0.89 -3.45
N LEU A 163 -5.86 -0.94 -2.32
CA LEU A 163 -7.24 -1.38 -2.18
C LEU A 163 -8.08 -0.17 -1.81
N GLU A 164 -9.17 0.03 -2.54
CA GLU A 164 -10.21 0.98 -2.19
C GLU A 164 -11.56 0.24 -2.20
N SER A 165 -12.37 0.46 -1.17
CA SER A 165 -13.77 0.03 -1.16
C SER A 165 -14.68 1.19 -0.77
N GLY A 166 -15.82 1.28 -1.44
CA GLY A 166 -16.93 2.15 -1.06
C GLY A 166 -17.75 1.63 0.12
N ALA A 167 -17.38 0.49 0.71
CA ALA A 167 -18.09 -0.15 1.82
C ALA A 167 -17.23 -0.20 3.09
N VAL A 168 -17.90 -0.35 4.23
CA VAL A 168 -17.32 -0.18 5.58
C VAL A 168 -16.71 -1.44 6.19
N ALA A 169 -16.85 -2.61 5.55
CA ALA A 169 -16.24 -3.87 5.99
C ALA A 169 -16.37 -4.91 4.87
N GLU A 170 -15.27 -5.22 4.19
CA GLU A 170 -15.30 -6.18 3.07
C GLU A 170 -14.07 -7.08 3.08
N ASP A 171 -14.34 -8.38 3.13
CA ASP A 171 -13.28 -9.36 3.12
C ASP A 171 -12.59 -9.37 1.76
N CYS A 172 -11.27 -9.32 1.78
CA CYS A 172 -10.44 -9.49 0.61
C CYS A 172 -9.23 -10.36 0.92
N ALA A 173 -8.62 -10.94 -0.11
CA ALA A 173 -7.31 -11.56 -0.01
C ALA A 173 -6.54 -11.33 -1.29
N ILE A 174 -5.24 -11.03 -1.16
CA ILE A 174 -4.30 -10.95 -2.27
C ILE A 174 -3.06 -11.77 -1.89
N ARG A 175 -2.73 -12.79 -2.67
CA ARG A 175 -1.64 -13.70 -2.32
C ARG A 175 -0.90 -14.25 -3.52
N LYS A 176 0.29 -14.79 -3.25
CA LYS A 176 0.99 -15.67 -4.19
C LYS A 176 0.17 -16.94 -4.45
N ASN A 177 0.12 -17.43 -5.69
CA ASN A 177 -0.65 -18.64 -6.01
C ASN A 177 -0.12 -19.80 -5.16
N ARG A 178 -1.06 -20.66 -4.71
CA ARG A 178 -0.76 -21.87 -3.93
C ARG A 178 -0.16 -21.60 -2.54
N MET A 179 -0.22 -20.37 -2.03
CA MET A 179 -0.06 -20.16 -0.59
C MET A 179 -1.14 -20.97 0.14
N CYS A 180 -0.75 -21.73 1.15
CA CYS A 180 -1.65 -22.65 1.86
C CYS A 180 -2.57 -21.95 2.88
N GLY A 181 -2.22 -20.73 3.31
CA GLY A 181 -3.05 -19.92 4.20
C GLY A 181 -4.18 -19.22 3.44
N ASP A 182 -5.40 -19.31 3.95
CA ASP A 182 -6.46 -18.38 3.57
C ASP A 182 -6.26 -17.10 4.39
N ILE A 183 -5.93 -16.01 3.70
CA ILE A 183 -5.72 -14.69 4.32
C ILE A 183 -6.88 -13.74 4.00
N TYR A 184 -8.08 -14.31 3.92
CA TYR A 184 -9.32 -13.63 3.58
C TYR A 184 -9.95 -13.03 4.82
N TYR A 185 -9.72 -11.74 5.00
CA TYR A 185 -10.13 -10.96 6.15
C TYR A 185 -10.59 -9.58 5.72
N ASP A 186 -11.27 -8.89 6.62
CA ASP A 186 -11.70 -7.50 6.43
C ASP A 186 -10.51 -6.60 6.08
N GLY A 187 -10.59 -5.95 4.93
CA GLY A 187 -9.52 -5.11 4.38
C GLY A 187 -9.55 -3.66 4.84
N ASP A 188 -10.55 -3.22 5.61
CA ASP A 188 -10.98 -1.82 5.73
C ASP A 188 -11.31 -1.18 4.36
N GLY A 189 -11.87 0.03 4.38
CA GLY A 189 -12.30 0.75 3.16
C GLY A 189 -11.15 1.28 2.29
N HIS A 190 -9.91 1.31 2.80
CA HIS A 190 -8.71 1.77 2.10
C HIS A 190 -7.48 1.13 2.73
N ASN A 191 -6.72 0.37 1.94
CA ASN A 191 -5.53 -0.33 2.42
C ASN A 191 -4.53 -0.58 1.28
N PHE A 192 -3.36 -1.12 1.61
CA PHE A 192 -2.31 -1.39 0.64
C PHE A 192 -1.68 -2.76 0.93
N ALA A 193 -1.25 -3.41 -0.14
CA ALA A 193 -0.61 -4.71 -0.09
C ALA A 193 0.71 -4.71 -0.85
N ILE A 194 1.70 -5.38 -0.27
CA ILE A 194 2.93 -5.77 -0.94
C ILE A 194 2.87 -7.27 -1.17
N VAL A 195 2.85 -7.69 -2.42
CA VAL A 195 2.66 -9.10 -2.78
C VAL A 195 3.81 -9.57 -3.63
N HIS A 196 4.30 -10.79 -3.39
CA HIS A 196 5.23 -11.49 -4.28
C HIS A 196 4.41 -12.29 -5.30
N PRO A 197 4.36 -11.88 -6.58
CA PRO A 197 3.68 -12.67 -7.60
C PRO A 197 4.39 -14.02 -7.82
N ASN A 198 3.73 -14.95 -8.50
CA ASN A 198 4.40 -16.16 -8.95
C ASN A 198 5.36 -15.83 -10.07
N THR A 199 6.62 -16.19 -9.86
CA THR A 199 7.64 -16.17 -10.89
C THR A 199 7.91 -17.62 -11.31
N PRO A 200 7.92 -17.96 -12.62
CA PRO A 200 7.87 -17.07 -13.78
C PRO A 200 6.46 -16.69 -14.27
N ASP A 201 5.40 -17.35 -13.76
CA ASP A 201 4.05 -17.28 -14.33
C ASP A 201 3.42 -15.86 -14.33
N SER A 202 4.00 -14.91 -13.60
CA SER A 202 3.57 -13.52 -13.49
C SER A 202 2.10 -13.41 -13.08
N THR A 203 1.69 -14.19 -12.07
CA THR A 203 0.30 -14.23 -11.58
C THR A 203 0.23 -14.06 -10.07
N LEU A 204 -0.91 -13.61 -9.57
CA LEU A 204 -1.30 -13.68 -8.16
C LEU A 204 -2.76 -14.15 -8.05
N GLU A 205 -3.21 -14.50 -6.85
CA GLU A 205 -4.62 -14.81 -6.57
C GLU A 205 -5.26 -13.68 -5.80
N ILE A 206 -6.47 -13.31 -6.22
CA ILE A 206 -7.34 -12.33 -5.55
C ILE A 206 -8.66 -13.01 -5.20
N LYS A 207 -9.20 -12.75 -4.02
CA LYS A 207 -10.54 -13.15 -3.59
C LYS A 207 -11.24 -11.93 -3.02
N LEU A 208 -12.40 -11.57 -3.58
CA LEU A 208 -13.18 -10.39 -3.16
C LEU A 208 -14.58 -10.82 -2.71
N SER A 209 -15.03 -10.28 -1.58
CA SER A 209 -16.40 -10.45 -1.05
C SER A 209 -17.45 -9.65 -1.83
N ASN A 210 -17.08 -8.48 -2.36
CA ASN A 210 -17.98 -7.55 -3.01
C ASN A 210 -17.33 -6.85 -4.22
N ALA A 211 -18.15 -6.47 -5.18
CA ALA A 211 -17.77 -5.76 -6.39
C ALA A 211 -17.43 -4.28 -6.15
N THR A 212 -17.68 -3.75 -4.95
CA THR A 212 -17.25 -2.41 -4.52
C THR A 212 -15.78 -2.36 -4.12
N ILE A 213 -15.11 -3.51 -3.93
CA ILE A 213 -13.66 -3.56 -3.75
C ILE A 213 -13.00 -3.38 -5.11
N HIS A 214 -12.14 -2.37 -5.20
CA HIS A 214 -11.26 -2.14 -6.33
C HIS A 214 -9.80 -2.28 -5.90
N LEU A 215 -9.03 -3.01 -6.71
CA LEU A 215 -7.60 -3.19 -6.51
C LEU A 215 -6.83 -2.51 -7.63
N PHE A 216 -5.91 -1.63 -7.26
CA PHE A 216 -5.11 -0.83 -8.18
C PHE A 216 -3.64 -1.20 -8.06
N LEU A 217 -3.04 -1.65 -9.15
CA LEU A 217 -1.60 -1.86 -9.23
C LEU A 217 -0.91 -0.49 -9.31
N LEU A 218 -0.17 -0.13 -8.27
CA LEU A 218 0.58 1.14 -8.19
C LEU A 218 2.00 1.01 -8.73
N GLY A 219 2.59 -0.18 -8.61
CA GLY A 219 3.91 -0.45 -9.15
C GLY A 219 4.28 -1.92 -9.10
N ILE A 220 5.31 -2.28 -9.86
CA ILE A 220 5.73 -3.67 -10.05
C ILE A 220 7.24 -3.76 -10.30
N GLY A 221 7.88 -4.82 -9.80
CA GLY A 221 9.31 -5.10 -9.97
C GLY A 221 9.61 -6.58 -10.01
#